data_AF-C7LXF8-F1
#
_entry.id   AF-C7LXF8-F1
#
_cell.length_a   1.000
_cell.length_b   1.000
_cell.length_c   1.000
_cell.angle_alpha   90.00
_cell.angle_beta   90.00
_cell.angle_gamma   90.00
#
_symmetry.space_group_name_H-M   'P 1'
#
loop_
_entity.id
_entity.type
_entity.pdbx_description
1 polymer ?
#
loop_
_entity_poly.entity_id
_entity_poly.type
_entity_poly.pdbx_seq_one_letter_code
_entity_poly.pdbx_strand_id
1 'polypeptide(L)' 'MLPRLGANYEIELEVTSQPRAAYQTDEYFELELPLAPAVMVGDEVATEGSDIAEDKLEACIRRHLGLSDPTS' A
#
# COMPACT_ATOMS: atom_id res chain seq x y z
N MET A 1 -2.69 1.29 11.14
CA MET A 1 -3.35 1.20 9.82
C MET A 1 -3.15 -0.19 9.20
N LEU A 2 -2.04 -0.43 8.49
CA LEU A 2 -1.80 -1.67 7.71
C LEU A 2 -1.91 -2.99 8.49
N PRO A 3 -1.29 -3.17 9.69
CA PRO A 3 -1.41 -4.44 10.43
C PRO A 3 -2.85 -4.77 10.86
N ARG A 4 -3.68 -3.74 11.10
CA ARG A 4 -5.08 -3.91 11.49
C ARG A 4 -5.94 -4.35 10.29
N LEU A 5 -5.74 -3.73 9.14
CA LEU A 5 -6.45 -4.09 7.91
C LEU A 5 -6.06 -5.48 7.40
N GLY A 6 -4.78 -5.86 7.50
CA GLY A 6 -4.32 -7.22 7.19
C GLY A 6 -5.05 -8.29 8.00
N ALA A 7 -5.21 -8.07 9.31
CA ALA A 7 -5.94 -8.97 10.20
C ALA A 7 -7.46 -9.01 9.92
N ASN A 8 -8.06 -7.90 9.49
CA ASN A 8 -9.51 -7.81 9.23
C ASN A 8 -9.95 -8.54 7.96
N TYR A 9 -9.11 -8.54 6.93
CA TYR A 9 -9.46 -9.04 5.60
C TYR A 9 -8.74 -10.35 5.24
N GLU A 10 -7.95 -10.91 6.16
CA GLU A 10 -7.16 -12.14 5.96
C GLU A 10 -6.33 -12.10 4.67
N ILE A 11 -5.72 -10.93 4.40
CA ILE A 11 -4.87 -10.70 3.23
C ILE A 11 -3.40 -10.91 3.58
N GLU A 12 -2.62 -11.36 2.60
CA GLU A 12 -1.16 -11.40 2.73
C GLU A 12 -0.62 -9.95 2.78
N LEU A 13 0.24 -9.68 3.75
CA LEU A 13 0.80 -8.35 3.99
C LEU A 13 2.31 -8.41 3.98
N GLU A 14 2.91 -7.78 2.97
CA GLU A 14 4.34 -7.54 2.89
C GLU A 14 4.64 -6.08 3.27
N VAL A 15 5.60 -5.88 4.18
CA VAL A 15 6.04 -4.54 4.61
C VAL A 15 7.55 -4.43 4.45
N THR A 16 7.98 -3.68 3.44
CA THR A 16 9.38 -3.29 3.29
C THR A 16 9.61 -1.92 3.92
N SER A 17 10.54 -1.84 4.88
CA SER A 17 10.93 -0.57 5.50
C SER A 17 12.44 -0.41 5.48
N GLN A 18 12.91 0.64 4.81
CA GLN A 18 14.31 1.03 4.75
C GLN A 18 14.48 2.52 5.09
N PRO A 19 15.70 3.00 5.37
CA PRO A 19 15.96 4.42 5.51
C PRO A 19 15.61 5.18 4.23
N ARG A 20 15.13 6.43 4.36
CA ARG A 20 14.77 7.29 3.23
C ARG A 20 15.85 7.37 2.14
N ALA A 21 17.11 7.35 2.53
CA ALA A 21 18.24 7.39 1.59
C ALA A 21 18.30 6.17 0.65
N ALA A 22 17.88 4.99 1.12
CA ALA A 22 17.90 3.77 0.31
C ALA A 22 16.87 3.83 -0.84
N TYR A 23 15.73 4.48 -0.61
CA TYR A 23 14.69 4.73 -1.61
C TYR A 23 15.00 5.88 -2.58
N GLN A 24 16.11 6.58 -2.39
CA GLN A 24 16.56 7.71 -3.22
C GLN A 24 17.86 7.38 -3.97
N THR A 25 18.04 6.11 -4.31
CA THR A 25 19.18 5.61 -5.07
C THR A 25 18.75 5.27 -6.48
N ASP A 26 19.65 5.44 -7.45
CA ASP A 26 19.42 5.04 -8.84
C ASP A 26 19.03 3.55 -8.93
N GLU A 27 19.65 2.70 -8.10
CA GLU A 27 19.33 1.27 -7.99
C GLU A 27 17.85 1.03 -7.61
N TYR A 28 17.28 1.81 -6.68
CA TYR A 28 15.86 1.68 -6.36
C TYR A 28 14.96 2.15 -7.52
N PHE A 29 15.35 3.19 -8.25
CA PHE A 29 14.61 3.66 -9.43
C PHE A 29 14.63 2.64 -10.57
N GLU A 30 15.68 1.83 -10.68
CA GLU A 30 15.78 0.72 -11.65
C GLU A 30 14.86 -0.46 -11.32
N LEU A 31 14.35 -0.57 -10.09
CA LEU A 31 13.41 -1.63 -9.71
C LEU A 31 11.99 -1.44 -10.28
N GLU A 32 11.73 -0.31 -10.93
CA GLU A 32 10.41 0.08 -11.44
C GLU A 32 9.30 0.02 -10.36
N LEU A 33 9.70 0.11 -9.09
CA LEU A 33 8.80 0.17 -7.94
C LEU A 33 8.28 1.59 -7.75
N PRO A 34 7.08 1.76 -7.17
CA PRO A 34 6.54 3.07 -6.87
C PRO A 34 7.42 3.84 -5.87
N LEU A 35 7.42 5.16 -5.99
CA LEU A 35 8.17 6.05 -5.12
C LEU A 35 7.72 5.93 -3.65
N ALA A 36 8.63 5.51 -2.78
CA ALA A 36 8.37 5.45 -1.35
C ALA A 36 8.13 6.86 -0.74
N PRO A 37 7.21 7.01 0.24
CA PRO A 37 6.30 5.98 0.75
C PRO A 37 5.21 5.63 -0.26
N ALA A 38 4.95 4.33 -0.42
CA ALA A 38 3.94 3.81 -1.34
C ALA A 38 3.19 2.63 -0.72
N VAL A 39 1.97 2.39 -1.18
CA VAL A 39 1.18 1.20 -0.85
C VAL A 39 0.61 0.62 -2.13
N MET A 40 0.81 -0.68 -2.34
CA MET A 40 0.21 -1.43 -3.44
C MET A 40 -0.82 -2.42 -2.90
N VAL A 41 -1.91 -2.62 -3.65
CA VAL A 41 -2.94 -3.63 -3.39
C VAL A 41 -3.07 -4.46 -4.66
N GLY A 42 -2.57 -5.69 -4.64
CA GLY A 42 -2.40 -6.46 -5.88
C GLY A 42 -1.47 -5.73 -6.85
N ASP A 43 -1.94 -5.46 -8.07
CA ASP A 43 -1.22 -4.72 -9.09
C ASP A 43 -1.55 -3.20 -9.11
N GLU A 44 -2.40 -2.72 -8.19
CA GLU A 44 -2.79 -1.30 -8.11
C GLU A 44 -1.93 -0.52 -7.10
N VAL A 45 -1.38 0.62 -7.53
CA VAL A 45 -0.72 1.58 -6.63
C VAL A 45 -1.79 2.44 -5.95
N ALA A 46 -2.08 2.14 -4.68
CA ALA A 46 -3.07 2.87 -3.88
C ALA A 46 -2.58 4.26 -3.45
N THR A 47 -1.29 4.41 -3.19
CA THR A 47 -0.62 5.71 -2.96
C THR A 47 0.85 5.62 -3.32
N GLU A 48 1.42 6.74 -3.72
CA GLU A 48 2.83 6.90 -4.02
C GLU A 48 3.31 8.29 -3.57
N GLY A 49 4.54 8.36 -3.04
CA GLY A 49 5.19 9.60 -2.58
C GLY A 49 4.49 10.31 -1.41
N SER A 50 3.43 9.72 -0.83
CA SER A 50 2.61 10.33 0.21
C SER A 50 1.85 9.29 1.04
N ASP A 51 1.41 9.70 2.23
CA ASP A 51 0.58 8.89 3.11
C ASP A 51 -0.85 8.72 2.55
N ILE A 52 -1.47 7.59 2.88
CA ILE A 52 -2.86 7.26 2.52
C ILE A 52 -3.74 7.20 3.76
N ALA A 53 -4.98 7.69 3.63
CA ALA A 53 -5.98 7.60 4.69
C ALA A 53 -6.54 6.16 4.80
N GLU A 54 -6.91 5.74 6.01
CA GLU A 54 -7.31 4.35 6.30
C GLU A 54 -8.54 3.91 5.51
N ASP A 55 -9.54 4.80 5.41
CA ASP A 55 -10.77 4.62 4.64
C ASP A 55 -10.50 4.40 3.15
N LYS A 56 -9.57 5.16 2.57
CA LYS A 56 -9.16 5.03 1.16
C LYS A 56 -8.46 3.71 0.91
N LEU A 57 -7.53 3.32 1.79
CA LEU A 57 -6.85 2.04 1.66
C LEU A 57 -7.83 0.87 1.82
N GLU A 58 -8.74 0.96 2.80
CA GLU A 58 -9.75 -0.05 3.04
C GLU A 58 -10.72 -0.20 1.86
N ALA A 59 -11.13 0.90 1.23
CA ALA A 59 -11.92 0.86 0.01
C ALA A 59 -11.17 0.16 -1.15
N CYS A 60 -9.87 0.46 -1.32
CA CYS A 60 -9.05 -0.19 -2.34
C CYS A 60 -8.94 -1.72 -2.10
N ILE A 61 -8.72 -2.14 -0.85
CA ILE A 61 -8.70 -3.55 -0.44
C ILE A 61 -10.06 -4.22 -0.72
N ARG A 62 -11.16 -3.61 -0.28
CA ARG A 62 -12.52 -4.14 -0.46
C ARG A 62 -12.86 -4.31 -1.94
N ARG A 63 -12.49 -3.35 -2.79
CA ARG A 63 -12.70 -3.42 -4.23
C ARG A 63 -11.97 -4.61 -4.86
N HIS A 64 -10.73 -4.88 -4.44
CA HIS A 64 -9.98 -6.05 -4.91
C HIS A 64 -10.56 -7.38 -4.41
N LEU A 65 -11.19 -7.37 -3.24
CA LEU A 65 -11.88 -8.54 -2.68
C LEU A 65 -13.33 -8.71 -3.20
N GLY A 66 -13.83 -7.80 -4.05
CA GLY A 66 -15.22 -7.81 -4.52
C GLY A 66 -16.27 -7.46 -3.45
N LEU A 67 -15.86 -6.78 -2.38
CA LEU A 67 -16.71 -6.34 -1.28
C LEU A 67 -17.24 -4.92 -1.53
N SER A 68 -18.38 -4.59 -0.94
CA SER A 68 -18.93 -3.23 -0.97
C SER A 68 -18.01 -2.23 -0.27
N ASP A 69 -18.01 -0.97 -0.70
CA ASP A 69 -17.22 0.11 -0.09
C ASP A 69 -17.47 0.26 1.42
N PRO A 70 -16.47 0.73 2.19
CA PRO A 70 -16.61 0.97 3.62
C PRO A 70 -17.75 1.96 3.85
N THR A 71 -18.69 1.57 4.71
CA THR A 71 -19.79 2.43 5.13
C THR A 71 -19.23 3.37 6.20
N SER A 72 -18.94 4.61 5.81
CA SER A 72 -18.41 5.66 6.70
C SER A 72 -19.38 6.03 7.81
#